data_AF-X1I9R9-F1
#
_entry.id   AF-X1I9R9-F1
#
_cell.length_a   1.000
_cell.length_b   1.000
_cell.length_c   1.000
_cell.angle_alpha   90.00
_cell.angle_beta   90.00
_cell.angle_gamma   90.00
#
_symmetry.space_group_name_H-M   'P 1'
#
loop_
_entity.id
_entity.type
_entity.pdbx_description
1 polymer ?
#
loop_
_entity_poly.entity_id
_entity_poly.type
_entity_poly.pdbx_seq_one_letter_code
_entity_poly.pdbx_strand_id
1 'polypeptide(L)'
;MTSKKRVRTTFRHKEPDRIPIFEQGIASNVASEILGKDADTGGSILRRNEAEARLNGEGDAFVSKVLEDIIKVNAELDLDVARLPWLLYITPKKKLDGNTYYKDLEQNY
;
A
#
# COMPACT_ATOMS: atom_id res chain seq x y z
N MET A 1 -13.28 22.34 1.12
CA MET A 1 -12.63 22.07 -0.18
C MET A 1 -12.50 20.56 -0.36
N THR A 2 -12.48 20.00 -1.58
CA THR A 2 -12.17 18.56 -1.73
C THR A 2 -10.67 18.33 -1.55
N SER A 3 -10.24 17.14 -1.13
CA SER A 3 -8.82 16.80 -0.94
C SER A 3 -7.99 17.08 -2.18
N LYS A 4 -8.48 16.66 -3.37
CA LYS A 4 -7.85 16.96 -4.66
C LYS A 4 -7.67 18.46 -4.91
N LYS A 5 -8.68 19.28 -4.58
CA LYS A 5 -8.61 20.74 -4.76
C LYS A 5 -7.67 21.37 -3.73
N ARG A 6 -7.65 20.87 -2.50
CA ARG A 6 -6.73 21.28 -1.42
C ARG A 6 -5.28 21.11 -1.84
N VAL A 7 -4.90 19.89 -2.19
CA VAL A 7 -3.54 19.54 -2.65
C VAL A 7 -3.11 20.39 -3.85
N ARG A 8 -3.98 20.53 -4.87
CA ARG A 8 -3.66 21.36 -6.06
C ARG A 8 -3.57 22.86 -5.76
N THR A 9 -4.17 23.34 -4.67
CA THR A 9 -4.08 24.75 -4.25
C THR A 9 -2.73 24.97 -3.56
N THR A 10 -2.34 24.05 -2.67
CA THR A 10 -1.02 24.04 -2.02
C THR A 10 0.12 23.99 -3.04
N PHE A 11 0.07 23.12 -4.04
CA PHE A 11 1.08 23.06 -5.11
C PHE A 11 1.17 24.33 -5.97
N ARG A 12 0.16 25.20 -5.92
CA ARG A 12 0.16 26.51 -6.59
C ARG A 12 0.60 27.65 -5.66
N HIS A 13 1.15 27.31 -4.48
CA HIS A 13 1.55 28.26 -3.45
C HIS A 13 0.41 29.22 -3.05
N LYS A 14 -0.83 28.73 -3.08
CA LYS A 14 -2.01 29.44 -2.60
C LYS A 14 -2.49 28.80 -1.29
N GLU A 15 -3.08 29.60 -0.42
CA GLU A 15 -3.63 29.13 0.85
C GLU A 15 -4.89 28.28 0.61
N PRO A 16 -4.90 27.01 1.05
CA PRO A 16 -6.09 26.15 1.04
C PRO A 16 -7.01 26.38 2.26
N ASP A 17 -8.10 25.62 2.38
CA ASP A 17 -8.99 25.66 3.55
C ASP A 17 -8.38 25.04 4.83
N ARG A 18 -7.44 24.11 4.68
CA ARG A 18 -6.52 23.61 5.71
C ARG A 18 -5.26 23.03 5.05
N ILE A 19 -4.19 22.84 5.82
CA ILE A 19 -2.99 22.14 5.34
C ILE A 19 -3.38 20.72 4.88
N PRO A 20 -3.03 20.28 3.66
CA PRO A 20 -3.26 18.91 3.23
C PRO A 20 -2.37 17.94 4.03
N ILE A 21 -2.94 16.82 4.45
CA ILE A 21 -2.27 15.80 5.26
C ILE A 21 -1.98 14.59 4.38
N PHE A 22 -0.76 14.06 4.50
CA PHE A 22 -0.29 12.91 3.73
C PHE A 22 0.62 12.07 4.59
N GLU A 23 0.48 10.75 4.48
CA GLU A 23 1.42 9.80 5.06
C GLU A 23 2.09 8.93 4.00
N GLN A 24 3.41 8.73 4.17
CA GLN A 24 4.20 7.99 3.19
C GLN A 24 3.76 6.53 3.06
N GLY A 25 3.30 5.93 4.16
CA GLY A 25 2.79 4.58 4.21
C GLY A 25 2.30 4.25 5.60
N ILE A 26 1.28 3.41 5.68
CA ILE A 26 0.70 2.95 6.94
C ILE A 26 1.04 1.47 7.06
N ALA A 27 1.70 1.09 8.16
CA ALA A 27 2.04 -0.31 8.41
C ALA A 27 0.76 -1.16 8.54
N SER A 28 0.77 -2.37 7.97
CA SER A 28 -0.45 -3.18 7.87
C SER A 28 -1.06 -3.54 9.23
N ASN A 29 -0.25 -3.70 10.28
CA ASN A 29 -0.76 -3.90 11.64
C ASN A 29 -1.51 -2.66 12.16
N VAL A 30 -0.96 -1.46 11.96
CA VAL A 30 -1.60 -0.20 12.34
C VAL A 30 -2.88 0.04 11.53
N ALA A 31 -2.85 -0.24 10.23
CA ALA A 31 -4.06 -0.15 9.40
C ALA A 31 -5.14 -1.15 9.85
N SER A 32 -4.74 -2.34 10.28
CA SER A 32 -5.68 -3.36 10.79
C SER A 32 -6.34 -2.91 12.09
N GLU A 33 -5.58 -2.30 12.99
CA GLU A 33 -6.10 -1.69 14.23
C GLU A 33 -7.09 -0.55 13.92
N ILE A 34 -6.76 0.33 12.98
CA ILE A 34 -7.64 1.45 12.56
C ILE A 34 -8.94 0.92 11.95
N LEU A 35 -8.87 -0.08 11.07
CA LEU A 35 -10.03 -0.58 10.32
C LEU A 35 -10.83 -1.66 11.07
N GLY A 36 -10.33 -2.16 12.21
CA GLY A 36 -10.95 -3.25 12.97
C GLY A 36 -11.00 -4.59 12.23
N LYS A 37 -10.19 -4.77 11.18
CA LYS A 37 -10.10 -5.99 10.37
C LYS A 37 -8.70 -6.12 9.77
N ASP A 38 -8.31 -7.33 9.38
CA ASP A 38 -7.04 -7.54 8.67
C ASP A 38 -6.96 -6.69 7.39
N ALA A 39 -5.88 -5.93 7.29
CA ALA A 39 -5.61 -4.99 6.22
C ALA A 39 -4.20 -5.16 5.67
N ASP A 40 -4.03 -5.02 4.35
CA ASP A 40 -2.73 -5.06 3.69
C ASP A 40 -2.42 -3.69 3.07
N THR A 41 -1.57 -2.89 3.73
CA THR A 41 -1.32 -1.50 3.31
C THR A 41 0.16 -1.15 3.21
N GLY A 42 1.04 -1.81 3.97
CA GLY A 42 2.45 -1.47 4.02
C GLY A 42 3.28 -2.25 5.05
N GLY A 43 4.55 -1.85 5.17
CA GLY A 43 5.54 -2.50 6.03
C GLY A 43 6.09 -3.80 5.44
N SER A 44 6.99 -4.44 6.19
CA SER A 44 7.63 -5.70 5.78
C SER A 44 6.63 -6.85 5.64
N ILE A 45 5.55 -6.85 6.42
CA ILE A 45 4.52 -7.89 6.38
C ILE A 45 3.77 -7.93 5.04
N LEU A 46 3.53 -6.76 4.42
CA LEU A 46 2.90 -6.67 3.09
C LEU A 46 3.70 -7.44 2.04
N ARG A 47 5.03 -7.27 2.02
CA ARG A 47 5.93 -7.96 1.09
C ARG A 47 5.84 -9.48 1.21
N ARG A 48 5.71 -9.97 2.45
CA ARG A 48 5.58 -11.41 2.74
C ARG A 48 4.21 -11.91 2.30
N ASN A 49 3.13 -11.21 2.67
CA ASN A 49 1.77 -11.59 2.30
C ASN A 49 1.59 -11.61 0.78
N GLU A 50 2.16 -10.64 0.06
CA GLU A 50 2.15 -10.62 -1.40
C GLU A 50 2.93 -11.79 -2.00
N ALA A 51 4.10 -12.13 -1.45
CA ALA A 51 4.90 -13.26 -1.92
C ALA A 51 4.12 -14.58 -1.84
N GLU A 52 3.41 -14.79 -0.73
CA GLU A 52 2.55 -15.96 -0.51
C GLU A 52 1.37 -15.97 -1.48
N ALA A 53 0.64 -14.85 -1.57
CA ALA A 53 -0.50 -14.74 -2.49
C ALA A 53 -0.08 -15.03 -3.94
N ARG A 54 1.06 -14.49 -4.39
CA ARG A 54 1.59 -14.76 -5.74
C ARG A 54 1.97 -16.22 -5.94
N LEU A 55 2.59 -16.86 -4.96
CA LEU A 55 2.92 -18.29 -5.02
C LEU A 55 1.66 -19.18 -5.09
N ASN A 56 0.56 -18.74 -4.48
CA ASN A 56 -0.73 -19.43 -4.51
C ASN A 56 -1.57 -19.11 -5.76
N GLY A 57 -1.08 -18.26 -6.67
CA GLY A 57 -1.84 -17.83 -7.85
C GLY A 57 -2.90 -16.76 -7.56
N GLU A 58 -2.85 -16.13 -6.39
CA GLU A 58 -3.81 -15.13 -5.90
C GLU A 58 -3.28 -13.69 -6.00
N GLY A 59 -2.18 -13.49 -6.73
CA GLY A 59 -1.48 -12.20 -6.80
C GLY A 59 -2.38 -11.02 -7.19
N ASP A 60 -3.20 -11.17 -8.22
CA ASP A 60 -4.08 -10.09 -8.69
C ASP A 60 -5.18 -9.75 -7.68
N ALA A 61 -5.79 -10.77 -7.07
CA ALA A 61 -6.79 -10.60 -6.02
C ALA A 61 -6.19 -9.91 -4.79
N PHE A 62 -4.95 -10.26 -4.44
CA PHE A 62 -4.21 -9.60 -3.37
C PHE A 62 -3.95 -8.12 -3.67
N VAL A 63 -3.52 -7.78 -4.89
CA VAL A 63 -3.34 -6.38 -5.31
C VAL A 63 -4.65 -5.61 -5.22
N SER A 64 -5.77 -6.18 -5.67
CA SER A 64 -7.09 -5.56 -5.54
C SER A 64 -7.45 -5.29 -4.08
N LYS A 65 -7.23 -6.26 -3.18
CA LYS A 65 -7.43 -6.08 -1.74
C LYS A 65 -6.58 -4.95 -1.17
N VAL A 66 -5.29 -4.89 -1.54
CA VAL A 66 -4.36 -3.84 -1.10
C VAL A 66 -4.88 -2.46 -1.50
N LEU A 67 -5.36 -2.29 -2.74
CA LEU A 67 -5.94 -1.03 -3.20
C LEU A 67 -7.15 -0.62 -2.37
N GLU A 68 -8.05 -1.56 -2.08
CA GLU A 68 -9.21 -1.29 -1.24
C GLU A 68 -8.83 -0.90 0.19
N ASP A 69 -7.88 -1.61 0.81
CA ASP A 69 -7.46 -1.33 2.17
C ASP A 69 -6.77 0.03 2.28
N ILE A 70 -5.96 0.42 1.28
CA ILE A 70 -5.37 1.76 1.18
C ILE A 70 -6.46 2.82 1.10
N ILE A 71 -7.47 2.64 0.24
CA ILE A 71 -8.57 3.60 0.11
C ILE A 71 -9.32 3.74 1.45
N LYS A 72 -9.64 2.61 2.10
CA LYS A 72 -10.38 2.59 3.37
C LYS A 72 -9.61 3.29 4.49
N VAL A 73 -8.32 2.97 4.68
CA VAL A 73 -7.53 3.59 5.76
C VAL A 73 -7.26 5.08 5.50
N ASN A 74 -7.10 5.49 4.23
CA ASN A 74 -6.94 6.91 3.89
C ASN A 74 -8.24 7.70 4.17
N ALA A 75 -9.40 7.10 3.91
CA ALA A 75 -10.69 7.70 4.21
C ALA A 75 -10.91 7.83 5.72
N GLU A 76 -10.59 6.78 6.49
CA GLU A 76 -10.76 6.78 7.96
C GLU A 76 -9.89 7.86 8.64
N LEU A 77 -8.69 8.09 8.12
CA LEU A 77 -7.75 9.09 8.65
C LEU A 77 -7.92 10.50 8.05
N ASP A 78 -8.91 10.73 7.19
CA ASP A 78 -9.13 11.99 6.44
C ASP A 78 -7.85 12.51 5.72
N LEU A 79 -7.07 11.56 5.15
CA LEU A 79 -5.86 11.88 4.40
C LEU A 79 -6.20 12.44 3.02
N ASP A 80 -5.36 13.38 2.57
CA ASP A 80 -5.61 14.11 1.33
C ASP A 80 -5.03 13.43 0.08
N VAL A 81 -4.05 12.55 0.29
CA VAL A 81 -3.29 11.88 -0.76
C VAL A 81 -3.15 10.41 -0.39
N ALA A 82 -3.70 9.53 -1.22
CA ALA A 82 -3.40 8.11 -1.15
C ALA A 82 -2.12 7.80 -1.94
N ARG A 83 -1.21 7.04 -1.33
CA ARG A 83 0.00 6.52 -2.00
C ARG A 83 -0.05 5.00 -2.01
N LEU A 84 0.29 4.44 -3.16
CA LEU A 84 0.47 3.00 -3.31
C LEU A 84 1.78 2.53 -2.66
N PRO A 85 1.78 1.41 -1.94
CA PRO A 85 2.99 0.79 -1.42
C PRO A 85 3.82 0.19 -2.56
N TRP A 86 5.05 -0.16 -2.24
CA TRP A 86 5.88 -0.93 -3.15
C TRP A 86 5.52 -2.41 -3.09
N LEU A 87 4.90 -2.87 -4.16
CA LEU A 87 4.57 -4.26 -4.41
C LEU A 87 5.68 -4.99 -5.17
N LEU A 88 5.63 -6.31 -5.17
CA LEU A 88 6.54 -7.17 -5.91
C LEU A 88 6.25 -7.06 -7.41
N TYR A 89 7.30 -6.79 -8.18
CA TYR A 89 7.25 -6.77 -9.64
C TYR A 89 7.47 -8.18 -10.24
N ILE A 90 7.79 -9.18 -9.42
CA ILE A 90 8.04 -10.55 -9.85
C ILE A 90 7.46 -11.54 -8.83
N THR A 91 6.80 -12.59 -9.34
CA THR A 91 6.35 -13.72 -8.53
C THR A 91 7.56 -14.56 -8.09
N PRO A 92 7.72 -14.83 -6.79
CA PRO A 92 8.74 -15.77 -6.32
C PRO A 92 8.56 -17.14 -6.98
N LYS A 93 9.65 -17.88 -7.22
CA LYS A 93 9.59 -19.25 -7.74
C LYS A 93 9.28 -20.27 -6.66
N LYS A 94 9.75 -20.03 -5.43
CA LYS A 94 9.51 -20.89 -4.27
C LYS A 94 9.79 -20.18 -2.96
N LYS A 95 9.15 -20.67 -1.89
CA LYS A 95 9.47 -20.34 -0.50
C LYS A 95 10.62 -21.22 -0.02
N LEU A 96 11.63 -20.62 0.63
CA LEU A 96 12.79 -21.34 1.16
C LEU A 96 12.60 -21.69 2.64
N ASP A 97 12.04 -20.75 3.43
CA ASP A 97 11.73 -20.92 4.84
C ASP A 97 10.56 -19.98 5.22
N GLY A 98 10.28 -19.80 6.53
CA GLY A 98 9.18 -18.98 7.03
C GLY A 98 9.03 -17.59 6.39
N ASN A 99 10.13 -16.88 6.12
CA ASN A 99 10.12 -15.52 5.57
C ASN A 99 11.05 -15.30 4.36
N THR A 100 11.73 -16.35 3.89
CA THR A 100 12.66 -16.26 2.77
C THR A 100 12.04 -16.80 1.48
N TYR A 101 12.13 -16.03 0.39
CA TYR A 101 11.54 -16.35 -0.91
C TYR A 101 12.59 -16.23 -2.01
N TYR A 102 12.72 -17.25 -2.84
CA TYR A 102 13.63 -17.26 -3.97
C TYR A 102 12.98 -16.62 -5.20
N LYS A 103 13.69 -15.66 -5.80
CA LYS A 103 13.31 -14.96 -7.02
C LYS A 103 14.44 -15.11 -8.03
N ASP A 104 14.08 -15.37 -9.28
CA ASP A 104 15.04 -15.37 -10.37
C ASP A 104 15.04 -13.97 -10.98
N LEU A 105 16.09 -13.19 -10.68
CA LEU A 105 16.24 -11.87 -11.25
C LEU A 105 17.01 -12.02 -12.56
N GLU A 106 16.31 -12.25 -13.67
CA GLU A 106 16.92 -11.96 -14.96
C GLU A 106 17.18 -10.46 -15.03
N GLN A 107 18.45 -10.07 -14.89
CA GLN A 107 18.89 -8.69 -14.99
C GLN A 107 18.79 -8.24 -16.46
N ASN A 108 17.62 -7.77 -16.86
CA ASN A 108 17.48 -6.99 -18.08
C ASN A 108 17.78 -5.52 -17.71
N TYR A 109 19.04 -5.12 -17.85
CA TYR A 109 19.47 -3.72 -17.86
C TYR A 109 19.22 -3.09 -19.24
#